data_AF-A0A167A1T2-F1
#
_entry.id   AF-A0A167A1T2-F1
#
_cell.length_a   1.000
_cell.length_b   1.000
_cell.length_c   1.000
_cell.angle_alpha   90.00
_cell.angle_beta   90.00
_cell.angle_gamma   90.00
#
_symmetry.space_group_name_H-M   'P 1'
#
loop_
_entity.id
_entity.type
_entity.pdbx_description
1 polymer ?
#
loop_
_entity_poly.entity_id
_entity_poly.type
_entity_poly.pdbx_seq_one_letter_code
_entity_poly.pdbx_strand_id
1 'polypeptide(L)'
;MSANVDAFQHSKPQIVTLRNKMVVIEDKRYSADYHDPEKRSIANAIQVFFNDGSGTEKGEIEYPTGHRERRKEGMSVLEEKFRQSLATRFPPSQCQTIYDLCKDAGKLTSTPVNRLMDLLVF
;
A
#
# COMPACT_ATOMS: atom_id res chain seq x y z
N MET A 1 1.89 17.06 8.27
CA MET A 1 2.49 15.75 7.94
C MET A 1 3.63 15.81 6.91
N SER A 2 4.12 17.00 6.51
CA SER A 2 5.14 17.16 5.44
C SER A 2 6.60 17.25 5.90
N ALA A 3 6.88 17.53 7.18
CA ALA A 3 8.24 17.84 7.63
C ALA A 3 9.27 16.70 7.51
N ASN A 4 8.82 15.43 7.48
CA ASN A 4 9.74 14.26 7.47
C ASN A 4 10.17 13.81 6.07
N VAL A 5 9.38 14.10 5.03
CA VAL A 5 9.70 13.64 3.67
C VAL A 5 10.79 14.54 3.07
N ASP A 6 10.72 15.84 3.30
CA ASP A 6 11.68 16.80 2.75
C ASP A 6 13.08 16.60 3.36
N ALA A 7 13.19 16.45 4.69
CA ALA A 7 14.48 16.18 5.34
C ALA A 7 15.14 14.87 4.86
N PHE A 8 14.33 13.83 4.63
CA PHE A 8 14.82 12.55 4.10
C PHE A 8 15.38 12.66 2.68
N GLN A 9 14.70 13.40 1.81
CA GLN A 9 15.15 13.61 0.42
C GLN A 9 16.49 14.37 0.35
N HIS A 10 16.66 15.41 1.16
CA HIS A 10 17.90 16.20 1.19
C HIS A 10 19.11 15.39 1.66
N SER A 11 18.90 14.35 2.48
CA SER A 11 19.98 13.46 2.95
C SER A 11 20.42 12.42 1.91
N LYS A 12 19.73 12.29 0.77
CA LYS A 12 19.98 11.24 -0.24
C LYS A 12 20.07 11.83 -1.66
N PRO A 13 21.23 12.38 -2.06
CA PRO A 13 21.39 13.01 -3.38
C PRO A 13 21.11 12.06 -4.55
N GLN A 14 21.29 10.76 -4.36
CA GLN A 14 20.98 9.72 -5.36
C GLN A 14 19.50 9.74 -5.80
N ILE A 15 18.56 10.10 -4.91
CA ILE A 15 17.13 10.18 -5.25
C ILE A 15 16.91 11.29 -6.29
N VAL A 16 17.53 12.45 -6.08
CA VAL A 16 17.45 13.58 -7.02
C VAL A 16 18.06 13.18 -8.37
N THR A 17 19.24 12.56 -8.35
CA THR A 17 19.91 12.06 -9.56
C THR A 17 19.04 11.09 -10.36
N LEU A 18 18.36 10.14 -9.70
CA LEU A 18 17.47 9.19 -10.37
C LEU A 18 16.23 9.88 -10.95
N ARG A 19 15.60 10.79 -10.19
CA ARG A 19 14.42 11.55 -10.66
C ARG A 19 14.73 12.35 -11.91
N ASN A 20 15.90 12.98 -11.98
CA ASN A 20 16.33 13.76 -13.16
C ASN A 20 16.54 12.90 -14.42
N LYS A 21 16.60 11.57 -14.30
CA LYS A 21 16.70 10.63 -15.42
C LYS A 21 15.34 10.07 -15.86
N MET A 22 14.27 10.35 -15.13
CA MET A 22 12.94 9.80 -15.43
C MET A 22 12.27 10.57 -16.57
N VAL A 23 11.66 9.84 -17.48
CA VAL A 23 10.76 10.38 -18.50
C VAL A 23 9.38 9.77 -18.28
N VAL A 24 8.36 10.62 -18.14
CA VAL A 24 6.97 10.20 -17.93
C VAL A 24 6.23 10.29 -19.26
N ILE A 25 5.63 9.17 -19.67
CA ILE A 25 4.93 9.04 -20.95
C ILE A 25 3.51 8.56 -20.65
N GLU A 26 2.53 9.21 -21.27
CA GLU A 26 1.14 8.76 -21.19
C GLU A 26 0.90 7.56 -22.12
N ASP A 27 0.29 6.50 -21.57
CA ASP A 27 -0.41 5.49 -22.35
C ASP A 27 -1.91 5.75 -22.24
N LYS A 28 -2.55 6.16 -23.34
CA LYS A 28 -3.98 6.49 -23.38
C LYS A 28 -4.87 5.32 -22.97
N ARG A 29 -4.41 4.07 -23.12
CA ARG A 29 -5.13 2.89 -22.63
C ARG A 29 -5.27 2.91 -21.12
N TYR A 30 -4.22 3.28 -20.38
CA TYR A 30 -4.28 3.37 -18.92
C TYR A 30 -5.30 4.42 -18.48
N SER A 31 -5.33 5.57 -19.13
CA SER A 31 -6.31 6.63 -18.86
C SER A 31 -7.74 6.15 -19.13
N ALA A 32 -7.97 5.43 -20.23
CA ALA A 32 -9.30 4.87 -20.54
C ALA A 32 -9.73 3.81 -19.51
N ASP A 33 -8.84 2.86 -19.18
CA ASP A 33 -9.12 1.78 -18.23
C ASP A 33 -9.28 2.28 -16.78
N TYR A 34 -8.70 3.43 -16.45
CA TYR A 34 -8.96 4.13 -15.18
C TYR A 34 -10.42 4.59 -15.06
N HIS A 35 -11.02 5.05 -16.16
CA HIS A 35 -12.39 5.55 -16.19
C HIS A 35 -13.44 4.46 -16.43
N ASP A 36 -13.04 3.29 -16.93
CA ASP A 36 -13.93 2.14 -17.08
C ASP A 36 -14.44 1.67 -15.70
N PRO A 37 -15.76 1.72 -15.43
CA PRO A 37 -16.33 1.29 -14.16
C PRO A 37 -16.08 -0.17 -13.79
N GLU A 38 -15.90 -1.04 -14.80
CA GLU A 38 -15.65 -2.46 -14.60
C GLU A 38 -14.19 -2.74 -14.24
N LYS A 39 -13.27 -1.90 -14.72
CA LYS A 39 -11.83 -2.04 -14.44
C LYS A 39 -11.36 -1.18 -13.28
N ARG A 40 -11.48 0.15 -13.41
CA ARG A 40 -10.88 1.16 -12.51
C ARG A 40 -9.40 0.90 -12.25
N SER A 41 -8.65 0.56 -13.29
CA SER A 41 -7.23 0.24 -13.16
C SER A 41 -6.42 1.47 -12.75
N ILE A 42 -5.28 1.25 -12.11
CA ILE A 42 -4.35 2.33 -11.71
C ILE A 42 -2.97 1.94 -12.24
N ALA A 43 -2.93 1.76 -13.55
CA ALA A 43 -1.83 1.11 -14.23
C ALA A 43 -0.59 2.01 -14.29
N ASN A 44 0.58 1.42 -14.03
CA ASN A 44 1.87 2.04 -14.30
C ASN A 44 2.82 0.98 -14.86
N ALA A 45 3.75 1.41 -15.69
CA ALA A 45 4.86 0.57 -16.13
C ALA A 45 6.19 1.29 -15.99
N ILE A 46 7.22 0.54 -15.59
CA ILE A 46 8.57 1.07 -15.41
C ILE A 46 9.55 0.22 -16.22
N GLN A 47 10.46 0.89 -16.93
CA GLN A 47 11.60 0.29 -17.61
C GLN A 47 12.84 1.12 -17.30
N VAL A 48 13.94 0.47 -16.97
CA VAL A 48 15.22 1.13 -16.67
C VAL A 48 16.21 0.83 -17.78
N PHE A 49 16.85 1.88 -18.30
CA PHE A 49 17.92 1.79 -19.29
C PHE A 49 19.26 2.10 -18.63
N PHE A 50 20.29 1.31 -18.95
CA PHE A 50 21.63 1.42 -18.40
C PHE A 50 22.58 2.12 -19.39
N ASN A 51 23.69 2.62 -18.87
CA ASN A 51 24.68 3.37 -19.66
C ASN A 51 25.40 2.51 -20.72
N ASP A 52 25.35 1.17 -20.58
CA ASP A 52 25.88 0.22 -21.55
C ASP A 52 24.92 -0.06 -22.72
N GLY A 53 23.75 0.59 -22.72
CA GLY A 53 22.71 0.44 -23.75
C GLY A 53 21.74 -0.71 -23.49
N SER A 54 21.95 -1.54 -22.45
CA SER A 54 20.99 -2.56 -22.05
C SER A 54 19.81 -1.96 -21.28
N GLY A 55 18.73 -2.73 -21.11
CA GLY A 55 17.56 -2.30 -20.35
C GLY A 55 16.85 -3.47 -19.68
N THR A 56 16.10 -3.18 -18.63
CA THR A 56 15.20 -4.15 -18.02
C THR A 56 14.04 -4.47 -18.95
N GLU A 57 13.31 -5.54 -18.68
CA GLU A 57 11.95 -5.68 -19.19
C GLU A 57 11.08 -4.50 -18.69
N LYS A 58 10.03 -4.18 -19.45
CA LYS A 58 9.03 -3.19 -19.05
C LYS A 58 8.07 -3.86 -18.07
N GLY A 59 8.27 -3.61 -16.78
CA GLY A 59 7.40 -4.14 -15.73
C GLY A 59 6.12 -3.32 -15.63
N GLU A 60 4.99 -3.90 -16.06
CA GLU A 60 3.65 -3.30 -15.98
C GLU A 60 2.88 -3.86 -14.78
N ILE A 61 2.29 -2.99 -13.97
CA ILE A 61 1.35 -3.33 -12.91
C ILE A 61 0.06 -2.56 -13.15
N GLU A 62 -0.98 -3.28 -13.55
CA GLU A 62 -2.28 -2.70 -13.88
C GLU A 62 -3.14 -2.43 -12.62
N TYR A 63 -3.13 -3.38 -11.68
CA TYR A 63 -3.91 -3.30 -10.45
C TYR A 63 -2.99 -3.26 -9.23
N PRO A 64 -3.05 -2.21 -8.39
CA PRO A 64 -2.28 -2.17 -7.16
C PRO A 64 -2.76 -3.25 -6.19
N THR A 65 -1.91 -3.66 -5.23
CA THR A 65 -2.22 -4.73 -4.27
C THR A 65 -3.50 -4.51 -3.47
N GLY A 66 -3.91 -3.25 -3.24
CA GLY A 66 -5.16 -2.89 -2.57
C GLY A 66 -6.43 -2.98 -3.44
N HIS A 67 -6.30 -3.24 -4.74
CA HIS A 67 -7.43 -3.28 -5.68
C HIS A 67 -8.32 -4.52 -5.47
N ARG A 68 -9.59 -4.42 -5.89
CA ARG A 68 -10.58 -5.53 -5.86
C ARG A 68 -10.03 -6.82 -6.46
N GLU A 69 -9.44 -6.71 -7.65
CA GLU A 69 -8.91 -7.86 -8.40
C GLU A 69 -7.78 -8.61 -7.66
N ARG A 70 -7.10 -7.94 -6.72
CA ARG A 70 -5.98 -8.52 -5.96
C ARG A 70 -6.32 -8.79 -4.49
N ARG A 71 -7.61 -8.85 -4.13
CA ARG A 71 -8.04 -9.02 -2.73
C ARG A 71 -7.45 -10.24 -2.03
N LYS A 72 -7.31 -11.38 -2.72
CA LYS A 72 -6.73 -12.60 -2.14
C LYS A 72 -5.28 -12.38 -1.71
N GLU A 73 -4.48 -11.73 -2.55
CA GLU A 73 -3.09 -11.39 -2.26
C GLU A 73 -2.99 -10.26 -1.22
N GLY A 74 -3.76 -9.18 -1.42
CA GLY A 74 -3.70 -7.99 -0.59
C GLY A 74 -4.19 -8.19 0.84
N MET A 75 -5.04 -9.20 1.10
CA MET A 75 -5.53 -9.47 2.46
C MET A 75 -4.39 -9.84 3.42
N SER A 76 -3.44 -10.67 2.98
CA SER A 76 -2.30 -11.06 3.81
C SER A 76 -1.43 -9.86 4.20
N VAL A 77 -1.18 -8.95 3.25
CA VAL A 77 -0.40 -7.72 3.49
C VAL A 77 -1.17 -6.75 4.39
N LEU A 78 -2.51 -6.69 4.26
CA LEU A 78 -3.35 -5.84 5.10
C LEU A 78 -3.38 -6.32 6.56
N GLU A 79 -3.47 -7.63 6.78
CA GLU A 79 -3.43 -8.23 8.12
C GLU A 79 -2.09 -8.00 8.81
N GLU A 80 -0.99 -8.17 8.07
CA GLU A 80 0.35 -7.89 8.60
C GLU A 80 0.52 -6.40 8.94
N LYS A 81 0.10 -5.50 8.04
CA LYS A 81 0.09 -4.06 8.31
C LYS A 81 -0.73 -3.73 9.56
N PHE A 82 -1.88 -4.38 9.75
CA PHE A 82 -2.72 -4.15 10.93
C PHE A 82 -2.02 -4.59 12.22
N ARG A 83 -1.44 -5.80 12.24
CA ARG A 83 -0.66 -6.31 13.38
C ARG A 83 0.52 -5.39 13.73
N GLN A 84 1.29 -4.98 12.73
CA GLN A 84 2.41 -4.06 12.92
C GLN A 84 1.94 -2.71 13.48
N SER A 85 0.81 -2.20 13.00
CA SER A 85 0.24 -0.94 13.49
C SER A 85 -0.20 -1.05 14.96
N LEU A 86 -0.86 -2.14 15.35
CA LEU A 86 -1.25 -2.40 16.75
C LEU A 86 -0.02 -2.44 17.67
N ALA A 87 1.04 -3.11 17.24
CA ALA A 87 2.28 -3.26 18.01
C ALA A 87 3.00 -1.94 18.30
N THR A 88 2.68 -0.86 17.57
CA THR A 88 3.23 0.48 17.87
C THR A 88 2.59 1.15 19.09
N ARG A 89 1.47 0.63 19.59
CA ARG A 89 0.66 1.27 20.65
C ARG A 89 0.27 0.36 21.80
N PHE A 90 0.05 -0.93 21.55
CA PHE A 90 -0.48 -1.85 22.55
C PHE A 90 0.54 -2.94 22.92
N PRO A 91 0.48 -3.49 24.15
CA PRO A 91 1.26 -4.66 24.50
C PRO A 91 0.84 -5.88 23.67
N PRO A 92 1.71 -6.91 23.52
CA PRO A 92 1.45 -8.06 22.65
C PRO A 92 0.13 -8.80 22.91
N SER A 93 -0.26 -8.95 24.18
CA SER A 93 -1.51 -9.61 24.58
C SER A 93 -2.76 -8.88 24.08
N GLN A 94 -2.74 -7.55 24.15
CA GLN A 94 -3.85 -6.71 23.68
C GLN A 94 -3.87 -6.64 22.16
N CYS A 95 -2.71 -6.57 21.50
CA CYS A 95 -2.61 -6.69 20.04
C CYS A 95 -3.28 -7.98 19.54
N GLN A 96 -2.97 -9.12 20.16
CA GLN A 96 -3.53 -10.41 19.78
C GLN A 96 -5.05 -10.46 20.01
N THR A 97 -5.52 -9.93 21.13
CA THR A 97 -6.95 -9.84 21.45
C THR A 97 -7.73 -9.02 20.41
N ILE A 98 -7.23 -7.83 20.07
CA ILE A 98 -7.84 -6.96 19.06
C ILE A 98 -7.83 -7.65 17.69
N TYR A 99 -6.69 -8.24 17.31
CA TYR A 99 -6.54 -8.92 16.03
C TYR A 99 -7.52 -10.09 15.88
N ASP A 100 -7.61 -10.97 16.88
CA ASP A 100 -8.49 -12.15 16.83
C ASP A 100 -9.97 -11.76 16.75
N LEU A 101 -10.36 -10.71 17.47
CA LEU A 101 -11.71 -10.15 17.35
C LEU A 101 -11.97 -9.63 15.92
N CYS A 102 -11.06 -8.85 15.35
CA CYS A 102 -11.23 -8.28 14.02
C CYS A 102 -11.15 -9.32 12.89
N LYS A 103 -10.48 -10.46 13.10
CA LYS A 103 -10.37 -11.55 12.12
C LYS A 103 -11.66 -12.38 12.02
N ASP A 104 -12.46 -12.42 13.09
CA ASP A 104 -13.73 -13.12 13.14
C ASP A 104 -14.90 -12.16 12.86
N ALA A 105 -15.37 -12.16 11.62
CA ALA A 105 -16.44 -11.26 11.18
C ALA A 105 -17.74 -11.42 12.00
N GLY A 106 -18.08 -12.63 12.43
CA GLY A 106 -19.29 -12.90 13.22
C GLY A 106 -19.18 -12.34 14.64
N LYS A 107 -18.03 -12.55 15.29
CA LYS A 107 -17.77 -11.95 16.61
C LYS A 107 -17.68 -10.44 16.55
N LEU A 108 -16.97 -9.89 15.56
CA LEU A 108 -16.84 -8.45 15.41
C LEU A 108 -18.20 -7.77 15.23
N THR A 109 -19.04 -8.29 14.34
CA THR A 109 -20.36 -7.70 14.04
C THR A 109 -21.36 -7.83 15.19
N SER A 110 -21.19 -8.82 16.07
CA SER A 110 -22.01 -8.99 17.28
C SER A 110 -21.46 -8.28 18.53
N THR A 111 -20.25 -7.73 18.46
CA THR A 111 -19.63 -7.02 19.59
C THR A 111 -20.26 -5.63 19.76
N PRO A 112 -20.78 -5.29 20.96
CA PRO A 112 -21.27 -3.94 21.23
C PRO A 112 -20.16 -2.91 20.98
N VAL A 113 -20.50 -1.81 20.31
CA VAL A 113 -19.51 -0.78 19.92
C VAL A 113 -18.68 -0.30 21.11
N ASN A 114 -19.29 -0.07 22.27
CA ASN A 114 -18.56 0.35 23.46
C ASN A 114 -17.50 -0.68 23.90
N ARG A 115 -17.78 -1.98 23.77
CA ARG A 115 -16.84 -3.06 24.12
C ARG A 115 -15.68 -3.14 23.14
N LEU A 116 -15.93 -2.91 21.85
CA LEU A 116 -14.87 -2.78 20.86
C LEU A 116 -13.97 -1.57 21.19
N MET A 117 -14.57 -0.43 21.53
CA MET A 117 -13.81 0.78 21.86
C MET A 117 -13.00 0.63 23.15
N ASP A 118 -13.51 -0.08 24.17
CA ASP A 118 -12.77 -0.39 25.40
C ASP A 118 -11.44 -1.10 25.10
N LEU A 119 -11.39 -1.94 24.05
CA LEU A 119 -10.15 -2.62 23.62
C LEU A 119 -9.13 -1.69 22.95
N LEU A 120 -9.56 -0.51 22.48
CA LEU A 120 -8.72 0.43 21.72
C LEU A 120 -8.24 1.63 22.56
N VAL A 121 -8.54 1.65 23.86
CA VAL A 121 -8.01 2.63 24.81
C VAL A 121 -6.60 2.21 25.24
N PHE A 122 -5.68 3.16 25.29
CA PHE A 122 -4.26 2.99 25.66
C PHE A 122 -3.83 4.03 26.70
#